data_AF-A0A4V2S515-F1
#
_entry.id   AF-A0A4V2S515-F1
#
_cell.length_a   1.000
_cell.length_b   1.000
_cell.length_c   1.000
_cell.angle_alpha   90.00
_cell.angle_beta   90.00
_cell.angle_gamma   90.00
#
_symmetry.space_group_name_H-M   'P 1'
#
loop_
_entity.id
_entity.type
_entity.pdbx_description
1 polymer ?
#
loop_
_entity_poly.entity_id
_entity_poly.type
_entity_poly.pdbx_seq_one_letter_code
_entity_poly.pdbx_strand_id
1 'polypeptide(L)'
;MGARGTGDVHWLRARVESRSGRTASQPAPLGTPWIPDSLTGFDPDVVSALTYVVIDEQDAPPPRGALLFLLSGWPRLDELGRVRHADRRLVQVAVPSATWQELAHARRIPAVLQDRPPKIGDTFAMMLPARERKYLLDPIGPIADITADARKAAKAAFYGAVASSLDEALVESVGVTEQTDSLAEPAEWRAYVRESAR
;
A
#
# COMPACT_ATOMS: atom_id res chain seq x y z
N MET A 1 29.19 23.15 -14.71
CA MET A 1 28.02 22.26 -14.49
C MET A 1 27.41 22.65 -13.15
N GLY A 2 26.31 23.41 -13.20
CA GLY A 2 25.70 24.04 -12.02
C GLY A 2 24.65 23.15 -11.37
N ALA A 3 24.72 23.04 -10.05
CA ALA A 3 23.68 22.48 -9.21
C ALA A 3 22.48 23.44 -9.17
N ARG A 4 21.37 23.06 -9.80
CA ARG A 4 20.04 23.65 -9.59
C ARG A 4 19.16 22.53 -9.03
N GLY A 5 18.67 22.67 -7.80
CA GLY A 5 17.76 21.66 -7.25
C GLY A 5 17.27 21.85 -5.81
N THR A 6 17.75 22.85 -5.06
CA THR A 6 17.34 23.02 -3.64
C THR A 6 16.53 24.28 -3.36
N GLY A 7 16.51 25.26 -4.28
CA GLY A 7 15.80 26.53 -4.10
C GLY A 7 14.27 26.43 -4.20
N ASP A 8 13.76 25.50 -5.03
CA ASP A 8 12.32 25.43 -5.34
C ASP A 8 11.47 24.81 -4.22
N VAL A 9 12.02 23.88 -3.46
CA VAL A 9 11.27 23.25 -2.36
C VAL A 9 11.19 24.18 -1.13
N HIS A 10 12.17 25.07 -0.98
CA HIS A 10 12.27 25.94 0.19
C HIS A 10 11.26 27.09 0.18
N TRP A 11 10.94 27.65 -1.00
CA TRP A 11 9.94 28.71 -1.10
C TRP A 11 8.51 28.17 -0.95
N LEU A 12 8.24 26.96 -1.43
CA LEU A 12 6.93 26.32 -1.26
C LEU A 12 6.67 26.06 0.24
N ARG A 13 7.68 25.54 0.96
CA ARG A 13 7.59 25.30 2.42
C ARG A 13 7.33 26.57 3.21
N ALA A 14 8.15 27.62 3.00
CA ALA A 14 7.99 28.89 3.71
C ALA A 14 6.61 29.54 3.47
N ARG A 15 6.04 29.33 2.27
CA ARG A 15 4.72 29.86 1.91
C ARG A 15 3.56 29.07 2.53
N VAL A 16 3.69 27.75 2.65
CA VAL A 16 2.69 26.90 3.33
C VAL A 16 2.74 27.11 4.85
N GLU A 17 3.93 27.20 5.45
CA GLU A 17 4.09 27.44 6.89
C GLU A 17 3.59 28.82 7.33
N SER A 18 3.86 29.87 6.54
CA SER A 18 3.39 31.23 6.85
C SER A 18 1.88 31.43 6.72
N ARG A 19 1.18 30.58 5.96
CA ARG A 19 -0.27 30.68 5.77
C ARG A 19 -1.09 29.77 6.69
N SER A 20 -0.57 28.59 7.05
CA SER A 20 -1.34 27.57 7.76
C SER A 20 -1.08 27.51 9.26
N GLY A 21 -0.02 28.15 9.77
CA GLY A 21 0.38 28.05 11.18
C GLY A 21 0.82 26.64 11.62
N ARG A 22 0.91 25.70 10.68
CA ARG A 22 1.41 24.33 10.89
C ARG A 22 2.75 24.16 10.19
N THR A 23 3.63 23.39 10.80
CA THR A 23 4.82 22.86 10.13
C THR A 23 4.32 21.95 9.01
N ALA A 24 4.50 22.36 7.75
CA ALA A 24 4.18 21.51 6.62
C ALA A 24 4.99 20.21 6.77
N SER A 25 4.31 19.06 6.96
CA SER A 25 4.98 17.78 6.93
C SER A 25 5.78 17.72 5.63
N GLN A 26 7.09 17.51 5.77
CA GLN A 26 7.97 17.43 4.62
C GLN A 26 7.40 16.42 3.62
N PRO A 27 7.28 16.76 2.32
CA PRO A 27 6.98 15.74 1.32
C PRO A 27 8.01 14.63 1.48
N ALA A 28 7.54 13.39 1.56
CA ALA A 28 8.42 12.24 1.70
C ALA A 28 9.47 12.29 0.56
N PRO A 29 10.74 11.91 0.83
CA PRO A 29 11.74 11.85 -0.21
C PRO A 29 11.22 11.06 -1.42
N LEU A 30 11.53 11.54 -2.63
CA LEU A 30 11.14 10.85 -3.86
C LEU A 30 11.59 9.38 -3.78
N GLY A 31 10.65 8.47 -4.05
CA GLY A 31 10.95 7.04 -4.05
C GLY A 31 10.94 6.40 -2.67
N THR A 32 10.53 7.07 -1.59
CA THR A 32 10.24 6.38 -0.31
C THR A 32 9.09 5.37 -0.52
N PRO A 33 9.14 4.16 0.08
CA PRO A 33 8.00 3.24 0.05
C PRO A 33 6.75 3.92 0.61
N TRP A 34 5.59 3.67 0.00
CA TRP A 34 4.34 4.10 0.58
C TRP A 34 4.03 3.24 1.81
N ILE A 35 3.91 3.84 2.98
CA ILE A 35 3.57 3.13 4.21
C ILE A 35 2.09 3.41 4.52
N PRO A 36 1.18 2.43 4.35
CA PRO A 36 -0.23 2.58 4.71
C PRO A 36 -0.41 2.72 6.22
N ASP A 37 -1.53 3.32 6.66
CA ASP A 37 -1.76 3.61 8.08
C ASP A 37 -1.72 2.30 8.91
N SER A 38 -2.26 1.21 8.36
CA SER A 38 -2.21 -0.14 8.95
C SER A 38 -0.79 -0.70 9.17
N LEU A 39 0.23 -0.19 8.49
CA LEU A 39 1.63 -0.65 8.58
C LEU A 39 2.58 0.42 9.15
N THR A 40 2.07 1.49 9.77
CA THR A 40 2.88 2.63 10.26
C THR A 40 3.97 2.21 11.28
N GLY A 41 3.77 1.11 12.00
CA GLY A 41 4.74 0.57 12.97
C GLY A 41 5.85 -0.30 12.38
N PHE A 42 5.89 -0.49 11.06
CA PHE A 42 6.79 -1.43 10.40
C PHE A 42 8.06 -0.75 9.90
N ASP A 43 9.16 -1.50 9.87
CA ASP A 43 10.40 -1.05 9.24
C ASP A 43 10.18 -0.76 7.74
N PRO A 44 10.58 0.43 7.21
CA PRO A 44 10.41 0.77 5.79
C PRO A 44 11.09 -0.20 4.81
N ASP A 45 12.20 -0.84 5.21
CA ASP A 45 12.88 -1.83 4.37
C ASP A 45 12.07 -3.12 4.28
N VAL A 46 11.40 -3.50 5.38
CA VAL A 46 10.46 -4.63 5.39
C VAL A 46 9.25 -4.32 4.53
N VAL A 47 8.66 -3.13 4.66
CA VAL A 47 7.53 -2.70 3.82
C VAL A 47 7.92 -2.69 2.34
N SER A 48 9.11 -2.18 1.98
CA SER A 48 9.64 -2.23 0.61
C SER A 48 9.80 -3.67 0.08
N ALA A 49 10.06 -4.62 0.98
CA ALA A 49 10.20 -6.04 0.68
C ALA A 49 8.85 -6.77 0.56
N LEU A 50 7.71 -6.12 0.81
CA LEU A 50 6.40 -6.71 0.56
C LEU A 50 6.02 -6.70 -0.93
N THR A 51 5.10 -7.59 -1.28
CA THR A 51 4.39 -7.63 -2.55
C THR A 51 3.04 -6.96 -2.35
N TYR A 52 2.70 -6.06 -3.26
CA TYR A 52 1.37 -5.46 -3.31
C TYR A 52 0.48 -6.38 -4.16
N VAL A 53 -0.58 -6.92 -3.56
CA VAL A 53 -1.43 -7.96 -4.15
C VAL A 53 -2.87 -7.48 -4.20
N VAL A 54 -3.50 -7.51 -5.36
CA VAL A 54 -4.90 -7.07 -5.56
C VAL A 54 -5.72 -8.20 -6.18
N ILE A 55 -6.96 -8.38 -5.72
CA ILE A 55 -7.96 -9.18 -6.44
C ILE A 55 -8.52 -8.32 -7.57
N ASP A 56 -8.22 -8.67 -8.80
CA ASP A 56 -8.63 -7.93 -9.99
C ASP A 56 -9.92 -8.48 -10.59
N GLU A 57 -10.02 -9.80 -10.70
CA GLU A 57 -11.20 -10.47 -11.23
C GLU A 57 -11.64 -11.66 -10.38
N GLN A 58 -12.91 -12.00 -10.55
CA GLN A 58 -13.54 -13.16 -9.95
C GLN A 58 -14.50 -13.78 -10.97
N ASP A 59 -14.27 -15.04 -11.33
CA ASP A 59 -15.03 -15.75 -12.37
C ASP A 59 -16.42 -16.22 -11.88
N ALA A 60 -16.56 -16.55 -10.60
CA ALA A 60 -17.79 -17.00 -9.97
C ALA A 60 -17.82 -16.68 -8.46
N PRO A 61 -19.00 -16.57 -7.83
CA PRO A 61 -19.10 -16.33 -6.39
C PRO A 61 -18.46 -17.45 -5.54
N PRO A 62 -17.84 -17.12 -4.38
CA PRO A 62 -17.20 -18.11 -3.53
C PRO A 62 -18.25 -19.06 -2.92
N PRO A 63 -17.90 -20.31 -2.59
CA PRO A 63 -16.55 -20.89 -2.64
C PRO A 63 -16.15 -21.43 -4.02
N ARG A 64 -16.98 -21.25 -5.06
CA ARG A 64 -16.70 -21.75 -6.40
C ARG A 64 -15.83 -20.75 -7.18
N GLY A 65 -15.17 -21.23 -8.23
CA GLY A 65 -14.38 -20.39 -9.13
C GLY A 65 -12.95 -20.12 -8.67
N ALA A 66 -12.30 -19.21 -9.38
CA ALA A 66 -10.98 -18.68 -9.18
C ALA A 66 -10.99 -17.14 -9.06
N LEU A 67 -10.08 -16.65 -8.22
CA LEU A 67 -9.74 -15.25 -8.09
C LEU A 67 -8.50 -14.99 -8.93
N LEU A 68 -8.54 -13.93 -9.74
CA LEU A 68 -7.37 -13.44 -10.44
C LEU A 68 -6.68 -12.38 -9.58
N PHE A 69 -5.45 -12.66 -9.18
CA PHE A 69 -4.62 -11.73 -8.43
C PHE A 69 -3.62 -11.02 -9.34
N LEU A 70 -3.48 -9.71 -9.16
CA LEU A 70 -2.38 -8.91 -9.70
C LEU A 70 -1.34 -8.69 -8.61
N LEU A 71 -0.11 -9.06 -8.92
CA LEU A 71 1.05 -8.88 -8.05
C LEU A 71 1.96 -7.82 -8.64
N SER A 72 2.38 -6.89 -7.80
CA SER A 72 3.43 -5.93 -8.12
C SER A 72 4.46 -5.83 -6.99
N GLY A 73 5.61 -5.25 -7.30
CA GLY A 73 6.48 -4.72 -6.25
C GLY A 73 5.75 -3.66 -5.42
N TRP A 74 6.26 -3.40 -4.22
CA TRP A 74 5.70 -2.39 -3.34
C TRP A 74 5.74 -0.99 -3.99
N PRO A 75 4.63 -0.22 -3.96
CA PRO A 75 4.59 1.10 -4.56
C PRO A 75 5.39 2.13 -3.73
N ARG A 76 5.76 3.21 -4.38
CA ARG A 76 6.54 4.31 -3.81
C ARG A 76 5.80 5.63 -3.95
N LEU A 77 6.16 6.61 -3.13
CA LEU A 77 5.64 7.95 -3.21
C LEU A 77 6.42 8.76 -4.26
N ASP A 78 5.70 9.53 -5.08
CA ASP A 78 6.30 10.57 -5.92
C ASP A 78 6.52 11.89 -5.16
N GLU A 79 7.05 12.91 -5.83
CA GLU A 79 7.35 14.22 -5.22
C GLU A 79 6.11 14.92 -4.64
N LEU A 80 4.92 14.53 -5.09
CA LEU A 80 3.63 15.05 -4.62
C LEU A 80 2.99 14.14 -3.57
N GLY A 81 3.73 13.15 -3.05
CA GLY A 81 3.22 12.18 -2.09
C GLY A 81 2.17 11.23 -2.67
N ARG A 82 2.09 11.07 -4.00
CA ARG A 82 1.14 10.16 -4.64
C ARG A 82 1.75 8.76 -4.73
N VAL A 83 0.91 7.75 -4.50
CA VAL A 83 1.30 6.34 -4.66
C VAL A 83 1.51 6.02 -6.13
N ARG A 84 2.71 5.54 -6.47
CA ARG A 84 3.12 5.12 -7.80
C ARG A 84 3.65 3.69 -7.75
N HIS A 85 3.11 2.86 -8.62
CA HIS A 85 3.76 1.58 -8.94
C HIS A 85 4.89 1.89 -9.93
N ALA A 86 6.08 1.36 -9.68
CA ALA A 86 7.11 1.37 -10.71
C ALA A 86 6.58 0.60 -11.93
N ASP A 87 6.93 1.03 -13.14
CA ASP A 87 6.60 0.37 -14.43
C ASP A 87 7.30 -1.00 -14.53
N ARG A 88 6.93 -1.91 -13.63
CA ARG A 88 7.41 -3.27 -13.56
C ARG A 88 6.32 -4.18 -14.07
N ARG A 89 6.77 -5.29 -14.63
CA ARG A 89 5.92 -6.38 -15.10
C ARG A 89 4.95 -6.80 -13.99
N LEU A 90 3.66 -6.66 -14.26
CA LEU A 90 2.61 -7.23 -13.41
C LEU A 90 2.59 -8.74 -13.60
N VAL A 91 2.47 -9.47 -12.50
CA VAL A 91 2.33 -10.93 -12.51
C VAL A 91 0.88 -11.24 -12.17
N GLN A 92 0.24 -12.03 -13.02
CA GLN A 92 -1.12 -12.51 -12.79
C GLN A 92 -1.08 -13.93 -12.23
N VAL A 93 -1.83 -14.19 -11.18
CA VAL A 93 -1.94 -15.52 -10.56
C VAL A 93 -3.42 -15.83 -10.34
N ALA A 94 -3.89 -16.94 -10.92
CA ALA A 94 -5.22 -17.46 -10.64
C ALA A 94 -5.16 -18.43 -9.46
N VAL A 95 -6.01 -18.21 -8.45
CA VAL A 95 -6.09 -19.05 -7.25
C VAL A 95 -7.55 -19.46 -7.03
N PRO A 96 -7.85 -20.75 -6.80
CA PRO A 96 -9.20 -21.17 -6.46
C PRO A 96 -9.75 -20.41 -5.24
N SER A 97 -11.00 -19.96 -5.30
CA SER A 97 -11.63 -19.14 -4.24
C SER A 97 -11.60 -19.83 -2.87
N ALA A 98 -11.85 -21.15 -2.84
CA ALA A 98 -11.79 -21.94 -1.61
C ALA A 98 -10.38 -21.98 -1.01
N THR A 99 -9.35 -22.23 -1.84
CA THR A 99 -7.94 -22.25 -1.42
C THR A 99 -7.52 -20.89 -0.87
N TRP A 100 -7.94 -19.80 -1.50
CA TRP A 100 -7.70 -18.46 -0.97
C TRP A 100 -8.40 -18.24 0.38
N GLN A 101 -9.67 -18.64 0.53
CA GLN A 101 -10.41 -18.47 1.78
C GLN A 101 -9.75 -19.24 2.93
N GLU A 102 -9.28 -20.46 2.70
CA GLU A 102 -8.53 -21.25 3.68
C GLU A 102 -7.21 -20.56 4.08
N LEU A 103 -6.44 -20.10 3.09
CA LEU A 103 -5.19 -19.39 3.33
C LEU A 103 -5.41 -18.07 4.11
N ALA A 104 -6.42 -17.30 3.71
CA ALA A 104 -6.78 -16.05 4.36
C ALA A 104 -7.28 -16.27 5.79
N HIS A 105 -8.11 -17.28 6.03
CA HIS A 105 -8.55 -17.63 7.37
C HIS A 105 -7.36 -17.94 8.29
N ALA A 106 -6.37 -18.69 7.79
CA ALA A 106 -5.20 -19.08 8.58
C ALA A 106 -4.20 -17.94 8.83
N ARG A 107 -4.09 -16.96 7.92
CA ARG A 107 -2.94 -16.02 7.91
C ARG A 107 -3.31 -14.54 7.84
N ARG A 108 -4.57 -14.18 7.59
CA ARG A 108 -4.95 -12.77 7.43
C ARG A 108 -4.88 -12.03 8.76
N ILE A 109 -4.34 -10.82 8.69
CA ILE A 109 -4.35 -9.82 9.77
C ILE A 109 -5.01 -8.52 9.28
N PRO A 110 -5.77 -7.83 10.14
CA PRO A 110 -6.13 -8.22 11.51
C PRO A 110 -7.09 -9.42 11.55
N ALA A 111 -7.09 -10.17 12.67
CA ALA A 111 -7.82 -11.43 12.81
C ALA A 111 -9.34 -11.30 12.59
N VAL A 112 -9.91 -10.14 12.92
CA VAL A 112 -11.33 -9.82 12.68
C VAL A 112 -11.73 -9.91 11.19
N LEU A 113 -10.77 -9.87 10.26
CA LEU A 113 -11.02 -9.97 8.83
C LEU A 113 -10.78 -11.37 8.26
N GLN A 114 -10.38 -12.37 9.07
CA GLN A 114 -10.03 -13.72 8.59
C GLN A 114 -11.17 -14.41 7.84
N ASP A 115 -12.41 -14.24 8.32
CA ASP A 115 -13.60 -14.84 7.71
C ASP A 115 -14.27 -13.97 6.65
N ARG A 116 -13.73 -12.76 6.41
CA ARG A 116 -14.29 -11.84 5.42
C ARG A 116 -14.16 -12.46 4.01
N PRO A 117 -15.26 -12.60 3.25
CA PRO A 117 -15.21 -13.11 1.88
C PRO A 117 -14.36 -12.21 0.97
N PRO A 118 -13.60 -12.77 0.01
CA PRO A 118 -12.86 -11.99 -0.98
C PRO A 118 -13.81 -11.15 -1.84
N LYS A 119 -13.37 -9.95 -2.18
CA LYS A 119 -14.04 -9.06 -3.14
C LYS A 119 -13.03 -8.51 -4.14
N ILE A 120 -13.52 -8.21 -5.35
CA ILE A 120 -12.76 -7.45 -6.33
C ILE A 120 -12.31 -6.11 -5.70
N GLY A 121 -11.05 -5.76 -5.93
CA GLY A 121 -10.38 -4.59 -5.36
C GLY A 121 -9.93 -4.75 -3.91
N ASP A 122 -10.03 -5.96 -3.32
CA ASP A 122 -9.34 -6.23 -2.06
C ASP A 122 -7.84 -6.27 -2.28
N THR A 123 -7.12 -5.60 -1.37
CA THR A 123 -5.69 -5.38 -1.48
C THR A 123 -4.98 -5.90 -0.24
N PHE A 124 -3.88 -6.61 -0.47
CA PHE A 124 -3.09 -7.23 0.58
C PHE A 124 -1.61 -6.88 0.43
N ALA A 125 -0.92 -6.81 1.57
CA ALA A 125 0.53 -6.84 1.64
C ALA A 125 0.99 -8.25 2.03
N MET A 126 1.82 -8.85 1.17
CA MET A 126 2.33 -10.21 1.36
C MET A 126 3.83 -10.29 1.13
N MET A 127 4.55 -10.95 2.03
CA MET A 127 5.92 -11.37 1.75
C MET A 127 5.88 -12.63 0.89
N LEU A 128 6.50 -12.64 -0.29
CA LEU A 128 6.52 -13.80 -1.19
C LEU A 128 7.97 -14.19 -1.49
N PRO A 129 8.31 -15.49 -1.54
CA PRO A 129 9.67 -15.95 -1.83
C PRO A 129 10.11 -15.61 -3.26
N ALA A 130 9.18 -15.54 -4.21
CA ALA A 130 9.48 -15.24 -5.61
C ALA A 130 8.32 -14.51 -6.30
N ARG A 131 8.35 -13.18 -6.30
CA ARG A 131 7.28 -12.32 -6.83
C ARG A 131 7.00 -12.50 -8.34
N GLU A 132 8.01 -12.92 -9.10
CA GLU A 132 7.97 -13.08 -10.56
C GLU A 132 7.35 -14.42 -11.00
N ARG A 133 7.08 -15.34 -10.06
CA ARG A 133 6.61 -16.69 -10.41
C ARG A 133 5.08 -16.71 -10.49
N LYS A 134 4.56 -17.27 -11.59
CA LYS A 134 3.12 -17.47 -11.84
C LYS A 134 2.49 -18.60 -11.00
N TYR A 135 3.18 -19.10 -9.98
CA TYR A 135 2.66 -20.20 -9.15
C TYR A 135 1.80 -19.65 -8.01
N LEU A 136 1.08 -20.55 -7.33
CA LEU A 136 0.17 -20.24 -6.21
C LEU A 136 0.76 -19.25 -5.19
N LEU A 137 -0.13 -18.43 -4.62
CA LEU A 137 0.21 -17.58 -3.48
C LEU A 137 0.62 -18.45 -2.29
N ASP A 138 1.90 -18.41 -1.95
CA ASP A 138 2.46 -19.03 -0.75
C ASP A 138 3.24 -17.97 0.04
N PRO A 139 2.55 -17.19 0.90
CA PRO A 139 3.17 -16.11 1.63
C PRO A 139 4.13 -16.60 2.71
N ILE A 140 5.15 -15.80 3.00
CA ILE A 140 5.99 -15.96 4.19
C ILE A 140 5.33 -15.17 5.32
N GLY A 141 4.94 -15.84 6.39
CA GLY A 141 4.23 -15.20 7.50
C GLY A 141 2.79 -14.78 7.14
N PRO A 142 2.25 -13.72 7.77
CA PRO A 142 0.84 -13.34 7.62
C PRO A 142 0.54 -12.61 6.30
N ILE A 143 -0.76 -12.39 6.08
CA ILE A 143 -1.32 -11.59 4.98
C ILE A 143 -1.94 -10.34 5.59
N ALA A 144 -1.35 -9.17 5.40
CA ALA A 144 -1.95 -7.93 5.90
C ALA A 144 -3.02 -7.44 4.92
N ASP A 145 -4.25 -7.29 5.39
CA ASP A 145 -5.33 -6.62 4.65
C ASP A 145 -5.11 -5.10 4.72
N ILE A 146 -4.74 -4.51 3.58
CA ILE A 146 -4.50 -3.07 3.42
C ILE A 146 -5.59 -2.43 2.54
N THR A 147 -6.74 -3.09 2.39
CA THR A 147 -7.80 -2.68 1.46
C THR A 147 -8.29 -1.25 1.74
N ALA A 148 -8.46 -0.89 3.01
CA ALA A 148 -8.93 0.46 3.38
C ALA A 148 -7.91 1.54 2.96
N ASP A 149 -6.63 1.33 3.28
CA ASP A 149 -5.55 2.25 2.93
C ASP A 149 -5.35 2.36 1.41
N ALA A 150 -5.41 1.22 0.71
CA ALA A 150 -5.33 1.17 -0.75
C ALA A 150 -6.47 1.93 -1.41
N ARG A 151 -7.70 1.80 -0.91
CA ARG A 151 -8.85 2.58 -1.40
C ARG A 151 -8.69 4.08 -1.13
N LYS A 152 -8.19 4.45 0.05
CA LYS A 152 -7.90 5.86 0.39
C LYS A 152 -6.85 6.45 -0.56
N ALA A 153 -5.76 5.72 -0.83
CA ALA A 153 -4.73 6.12 -1.77
C ALA A 153 -5.25 6.21 -3.23
N ALA A 154 -6.04 5.23 -3.68
CA ALA A 154 -6.65 5.24 -5.00
C ALA A 154 -7.63 6.40 -5.16
N LYS A 155 -8.43 6.69 -4.14
CA LYS A 155 -9.34 7.85 -4.08
C LYS A 155 -8.56 9.16 -4.19
N ALA A 156 -7.50 9.32 -3.41
CA ALA A 156 -6.63 10.50 -3.47
C ALA A 156 -5.98 10.67 -4.85
N ALA A 157 -5.48 9.58 -5.45
CA ALA A 157 -4.91 9.60 -6.79
C ALA A 157 -5.94 9.98 -7.87
N PHE A 158 -7.16 9.43 -7.78
CA PHE A 158 -8.25 9.75 -8.69
C PHE A 158 -8.65 11.23 -8.57
N TYR A 159 -8.95 11.72 -7.37
CA TYR A 159 -9.34 13.11 -7.17
C TYR A 159 -8.22 14.10 -7.51
N GLY A 160 -6.96 13.77 -7.20
CA GLY A 160 -5.82 14.58 -7.61
C GLY A 160 -5.62 14.64 -9.13
N ALA A 161 -6.18 13.70 -9.88
CA ALA A 161 -6.15 13.72 -11.35
C ALA A 161 -7.32 14.51 -11.96
N VAL A 162 -8.49 14.52 -11.31
CA VAL A 162 -9.72 15.12 -11.87
C VAL A 162 -10.11 16.48 -11.28
N ALA A 163 -9.68 16.79 -10.04
CA ALA A 163 -10.08 18.00 -9.34
C ALA A 163 -8.99 19.08 -9.42
N SER A 164 -9.40 20.33 -9.65
CA SER A 164 -8.56 21.49 -9.35
C SER A 164 -8.23 21.49 -7.86
N SER A 165 -7.00 21.86 -7.49
CA SER A 165 -6.57 21.93 -6.08
C SER A 165 -7.56 22.80 -5.29
N LEU A 166 -8.27 22.18 -4.34
CA LEU A 166 -9.18 22.88 -3.43
C LEU A 166 -8.40 23.87 -2.57
N ASP A 167 -9.03 25.01 -2.26
CA ASP A 167 -8.46 26.00 -1.35
C ASP A 167 -8.29 25.38 0.04
N GLU A 168 -7.10 25.56 0.61
CA GLU A 168 -6.59 24.84 1.79
C GLU A 168 -7.43 25.11 3.04
N ALA A 169 -8.08 26.28 3.09
CA ALA A 169 -9.00 26.69 4.15
C ALA A 169 -10.27 25.81 4.25
N LEU A 170 -10.69 25.15 3.16
CA LEU A 170 -11.89 24.30 3.17
C LEU A 170 -11.62 22.90 3.73
N VAL A 171 -10.40 22.38 3.50
CA VAL A 171 -9.97 21.05 3.95
C VAL A 171 -9.91 20.96 5.47
N GLU A 172 -9.59 22.07 6.14
CA GLU A 172 -9.43 22.14 7.59
C GLU A 172 -10.75 21.96 8.38
N SER A 173 -11.90 22.22 7.74
CA SER A 173 -13.23 22.15 8.37
C SER A 173 -13.83 20.74 8.44
N VAL A 174 -13.24 19.76 7.75
CA VAL A 174 -13.84 18.41 7.54
C VAL A 174 -12.98 17.30 8.15
N GLY A 175 -12.15 17.61 9.15
CA GLY A 175 -11.24 16.64 9.78
C GLY A 175 -11.98 15.45 10.43
N VAL A 176 -12.23 14.40 9.65
CA VAL A 176 -12.71 13.10 10.14
C VAL A 176 -11.48 12.26 10.46
N THR A 177 -11.23 12.06 11.75
CA THR A 177 -10.20 11.14 12.22
C THR A 177 -10.79 9.73 12.19
N GLU A 178 -10.62 9.01 11.08
CA GLU A 178 -10.81 7.56 11.08
C GLU A 178 -9.64 6.93 11.83
N GLN A 179 -9.93 6.30 12.95
CA GLN A 179 -8.94 5.59 13.76
C GLN A 179 -8.72 4.21 13.14
N THR A 180 -7.61 4.05 12.43
CA THR A 180 -7.16 2.76 11.90
C THR A 180 -6.29 2.08 12.95
N ASP A 181 -6.62 0.84 13.31
CA ASP A 181 -5.78 0.03 14.20
C ASP A 181 -4.46 -0.31 13.50
N SER A 182 -3.35 0.11 14.11
CA SER A 182 -2.00 -0.18 13.62
C SER A 182 -1.65 -1.65 13.88
N LEU A 183 -1.09 -2.34 12.87
CA LEU A 183 -0.64 -3.72 13.01
C LEU A 183 0.74 -3.80 13.66
N ALA A 184 1.02 -4.93 14.31
CA ALA A 184 2.35 -5.26 14.81
C ALA A 184 3.17 -6.00 13.73
N GLU A 185 4.46 -5.70 13.64
CA GLU A 185 5.35 -6.30 12.63
C GLU A 185 5.68 -7.77 12.93
N PRO A 186 5.38 -8.71 12.01
CA PRO A 186 5.69 -10.13 12.17
C PRO A 186 7.20 -10.41 12.13
N ALA A 187 7.65 -11.32 13.01
CA ALA A 187 9.06 -11.66 13.12
C ALA A 187 9.62 -12.35 11.85
N GLU A 188 8.76 -13.11 11.15
CA GLU A 188 9.09 -13.85 9.94
C GLU A 188 9.48 -12.92 8.79
N TRP A 189 8.81 -11.75 8.68
CA TRP A 189 9.13 -10.76 7.65
C TRP A 189 10.53 -10.17 7.87
N ARG A 190 10.86 -9.81 9.12
CA ARG A 190 12.21 -9.33 9.48
C ARG A 190 13.29 -10.37 9.25
N ALA A 191 12.99 -11.64 9.50
CA ALA A 191 13.94 -12.72 9.30
C ALA A 191 14.26 -12.86 7.81
N TYR A 192 13.23 -12.92 6.96
CA TYR A 192 13.39 -13.08 5.52
C TYR A 192 14.20 -11.96 4.87
N VAL A 193 13.95 -10.70 5.24
CA VAL A 193 14.69 -9.55 4.72
C VAL A 193 16.17 -9.63 5.10
N ARG A 194 16.48 -10.02 6.34
CA ARG A 194 17.87 -10.18 6.82
C ARG A 194 18.62 -11.29 6.10
N GLU A 195 17.93 -12.38 5.75
CA GLU A 195 18.52 -13.49 5.01
C GLU A 195 18.75 -13.13 3.53
N SER A 196 17.80 -12.44 2.90
CA SER A 196 17.86 -12.05 1.49
C SER A 196 18.90 -10.97 1.17
N ALA A 197 19.38 -10.25 2.18
CA ALA A 197 20.40 -9.21 2.05
C ALA A 197 21.85 -9.73 2.10
N ARG A 198 22.05 -11.03 2.34
CA ARG A 198 23.37 -11.69 2.38
C ARG A 198 23.73 -12.28 1.04
#